data_AF-A0A436BVA8-F1
#
_entry.id   AF-A0A436BVA8-F1
#
_cell.length_a   1.000
_cell.length_b   1.000
_cell.length_c   1.000
_cell.angle_alpha   90.00
_cell.angle_beta   90.00
_cell.angle_gamma   90.00
#
_symmetry.space_group_name_H-M   'P 1'
#
loop_
_entity.id
_entity.type
_entity.pdbx_description
1 polymer ?
#
loop_
_entity_poly.entity_id
_entity_poly.type
_entity_poly.pdbx_seq_one_letter_code
_entity_poly.pdbx_strand_id
1 'polypeptide(L)'
;TDAGYNATLGSAFLGEQLDRFNGSYVLTFAGYNAGPNRARQWVGRYGDPRGKDIDAVVDWIERIPYTETRSYVQRVMENYEVYKMRISGKYDIVGDLVNGRS
;
A
#
# COMPACT_ATOMS: atom_id res chain seq x y z
N THR A 1 2.28 -9.42 -22.58
CA THR A 1 2.25 -9.86 -21.18
C THR A 1 1.49 -8.81 -20.40
N ASP A 2 0.62 -9.23 -19.51
CA ASP A 2 -0.76 -8.73 -19.43
C ASP A 2 -0.95 -7.38 -18.72
N ALA A 3 -1.21 -6.33 -19.51
CA ALA A 3 -1.53 -4.99 -19.01
C ALA A 3 -3.00 -4.84 -18.58
N GLY A 4 -3.89 -5.74 -19.07
CA GLY A 4 -5.33 -5.72 -18.78
C GLY A 4 -5.72 -6.57 -17.57
N TYR A 5 -5.02 -7.69 -17.34
CA TYR A 5 -5.28 -8.58 -16.20
C TYR A 5 -4.86 -7.95 -14.85
N ASN A 6 -3.80 -7.13 -14.84
CA ASN A 6 -3.37 -6.37 -13.66
C ASN A 6 -4.27 -5.16 -13.34
N ALA A 7 -4.94 -4.57 -14.34
CA ALA A 7 -5.90 -3.48 -14.13
C ALA A 7 -7.19 -3.98 -13.45
N THR A 8 -7.53 -5.26 -13.62
CA THR A 8 -8.77 -5.89 -13.11
C THR A 8 -8.60 -6.54 -11.72
N LEU A 9 -7.37 -6.68 -11.22
CA LEU A 9 -7.10 -7.01 -9.81
C LEU A 9 -7.69 -5.96 -8.83
N GLY A 10 -8.07 -4.79 -9.34
CA GLY A 10 -8.09 -3.51 -8.63
C GLY A 10 -9.39 -3.00 -8.01
N SER A 11 -10.48 -3.75 -7.84
CA SER A 11 -11.63 -3.24 -7.06
C SER A 11 -12.24 -4.23 -6.08
N ALA A 12 -12.41 -5.50 -6.46
CA ALA A 12 -13.04 -6.50 -5.58
C ALA A 12 -12.05 -7.15 -4.59
N PHE A 13 -10.78 -7.35 -4.97
CA PHE A 13 -9.83 -8.12 -4.17
C PHE A 13 -9.17 -7.30 -3.04
N LEU A 14 -9.06 -5.99 -3.21
CA LEU A 14 -8.50 -5.12 -2.17
C LEU A 14 -9.47 -4.85 -1.02
N GLY A 15 -10.79 -5.02 -1.22
CA GLY A 15 -11.78 -4.77 -0.17
C GLY A 15 -11.54 -5.59 1.10
N GLU A 16 -11.40 -6.90 0.98
CA GLU A 16 -11.26 -7.82 2.12
C GLU A 16 -9.88 -7.70 2.80
N GLN A 17 -8.83 -7.41 2.04
CA GLN A 17 -7.46 -7.27 2.56
C GLN A 17 -7.18 -5.88 3.16
N LEU A 18 -7.94 -4.85 2.77
CA LEU A 18 -7.88 -3.53 3.41
C LEU A 18 -8.41 -3.57 4.84
N ASP A 19 -9.49 -4.32 5.08
CA ASP A 19 -10.11 -4.40 6.40
C ASP A 19 -9.14 -5.03 7.42
N ARG A 20 -8.28 -5.97 7.00
CA ARG A 20 -7.26 -6.59 7.86
C ARG A 20 -6.21 -5.62 8.41
N PHE A 21 -5.99 -4.48 7.74
CA PHE A 21 -5.01 -3.46 8.15
C PHE A 21 -5.67 -2.09 8.40
N ASN A 22 -6.97 -2.09 8.70
CA ASN A 22 -7.75 -0.88 8.98
C ASN A 22 -7.66 0.15 7.84
N GLY A 23 -7.69 -0.29 6.59
CA GLY A 23 -7.66 0.57 5.42
C GLY A 23 -6.27 1.04 4.99
N SER A 24 -5.19 0.69 5.69
CA SER A 24 -3.84 1.12 5.31
C SER A 24 -3.36 0.47 4.02
N TYR A 25 -3.20 1.26 2.95
CA TYR A 25 -2.67 0.77 1.67
C TYR A 25 -1.26 0.18 1.80
N VAL A 26 -0.36 0.87 2.51
CA VAL A 26 1.02 0.41 2.73
C VAL A 26 1.07 -0.97 3.38
N LEU A 27 0.35 -1.16 4.50
CA LEU A 27 0.36 -2.45 5.20
C LEU A 27 -0.39 -3.54 4.44
N THR A 28 -1.48 -3.19 3.74
CA THR A 28 -2.21 -4.13 2.88
C THR A 28 -1.34 -4.65 1.75
N PHE A 29 -0.62 -3.78 1.03
CA PHE A 29 0.23 -4.20 -0.09
C PHE A 29 1.46 -4.96 0.41
N ALA A 30 2.10 -4.52 1.50
CA ALA A 30 3.18 -5.26 2.12
C ALA A 30 2.73 -6.65 2.59
N GLY A 31 1.56 -6.75 3.22
CA GLY A 31 0.96 -7.99 3.70
C GLY A 31 0.48 -8.91 2.58
N TYR A 32 0.07 -8.36 1.44
CA TYR A 32 -0.30 -9.15 0.27
C TYR A 32 0.93 -9.80 -0.37
N ASN A 33 2.01 -9.03 -0.59
CA ASN A 33 3.21 -9.55 -1.24
C ASN A 33 4.08 -10.43 -0.32
N ALA A 34 4.27 -10.04 0.95
CA ALA A 34 5.15 -10.76 1.89
C ALA A 34 4.40 -11.65 2.89
N GLY A 35 3.07 -11.63 2.88
CA GLY A 35 2.21 -12.30 3.84
C GLY A 35 1.88 -11.42 5.07
N PRO A 36 0.66 -11.54 5.63
CA PRO A 36 0.19 -10.64 6.69
C PRO A 36 0.97 -10.79 8.01
N ASN A 37 1.53 -11.99 8.26
CA ASN A 37 2.40 -12.20 9.42
C ASN A 37 3.71 -11.39 9.33
N ARG A 38 4.29 -11.26 8.12
CA ARG A 38 5.51 -10.45 7.92
C ARG A 38 5.22 -8.96 8.11
N ALA A 39 4.14 -8.46 7.52
CA ALA A 39 3.71 -7.07 7.73
C ALA A 39 3.52 -6.76 9.22
N ARG A 40 2.83 -7.62 9.98
CA ARG A 40 2.68 -7.47 11.44
C ARG A 40 4.02 -7.51 12.19
N GLN A 41 4.94 -8.41 11.81
CA GLN A 41 6.27 -8.45 12.41
C GLN A 41 7.05 -7.16 12.17
N TRP A 42 6.95 -6.58 10.97
CA TRP A 42 7.62 -5.32 10.65
C TRP A 42 7.00 -4.13 11.37
N VAL A 43 5.68 -4.11 11.55
CA VAL A 43 5.01 -3.15 12.45
C VAL A 43 5.56 -3.28 13.87
N GLY A 44 5.69 -4.50 14.40
CA GLY A 44 6.29 -4.72 15.72
C GLY A 44 7.76 -4.30 15.81
N ARG A 45 8.51 -4.35 14.71
CA ARG A 45 9.95 -4.04 14.68
C ARG A 45 10.26 -2.57 14.41
N TYR A 46 9.49 -1.91 13.56
CA TYR A 46 9.76 -0.55 13.07
C TYR A 46 8.74 0.49 13.53
N GLY A 47 7.71 0.05 14.27
CA GLY A 47 6.56 0.88 14.60
C GLY A 47 5.45 0.77 13.55
N ASP A 48 4.26 1.22 13.94
CA ASP A 48 3.10 1.31 13.05
C ASP A 48 3.18 2.58 12.19
N PRO A 49 3.21 2.48 10.85
CA PRO A 49 3.32 3.64 9.98
C PRO A 49 2.00 4.43 9.86
N ARG A 50 0.87 3.85 10.25
CA ARG A 50 -0.45 4.46 10.04
C ARG A 50 -0.59 5.78 10.80
N GLY A 51 -1.07 6.83 10.11
CA GLY A 51 -1.31 8.15 10.69
C GLY A 51 -0.06 8.90 11.13
N LYS A 52 1.13 8.44 10.73
CA LYS A 52 2.40 9.17 10.93
C LYS A 52 2.60 10.23 9.85
N ASP A 53 3.57 11.12 10.07
CA ASP A 53 4.01 12.01 9.00
C ASP A 53 4.56 11.23 7.81
N ILE A 54 4.56 11.87 6.64
CA ILE A 54 4.93 11.22 5.39
C ILE A 54 6.36 10.67 5.40
N ASP A 55 7.30 11.35 6.05
CA ASP A 55 8.70 10.91 6.10
C ASP A 55 8.81 9.61 6.89
N ALA A 56 8.11 9.50 8.03
CA ALA A 56 8.05 8.27 8.80
C ALA A 56 7.39 7.10 8.05
N VAL A 57 6.38 7.37 7.22
CA VAL A 57 5.73 6.35 6.37
C VAL A 57 6.70 5.86 5.29
N VAL A 58 7.38 6.78 4.61
CA VAL A 58 8.36 6.46 3.57
C VAL A 58 9.53 5.68 4.16
N ASP A 59 10.08 6.12 5.30
CA ASP A 59 11.13 5.41 6.03
C ASP A 59 10.71 3.98 6.40
N TRP A 60 9.44 3.79 6.80
CA TRP A 60 8.92 2.47 7.11
C TRP A 60 8.92 1.55 5.87
N ILE A 61 8.49 2.07 4.72
CA ILE A 61 8.52 1.34 3.45
C ILE A 61 9.97 0.96 3.11
N GLU A 62 10.92 1.90 3.21
CA GLU A 62 12.33 1.64 2.90
C GLU A 62 12.99 0.62 3.83
N ARG A 63 12.49 0.48 5.08
CA ARG A 63 12.96 -0.52 6.06
C ARG A 63 12.44 -1.94 5.81
N ILE A 64 11.48 -2.14 4.90
CA ILE A 64 11.01 -3.49 4.54
C ILE A 64 12.20 -4.31 4.00
N PRO A 65 12.57 -5.45 4.61
CA PRO A 65 13.79 -6.17 4.25
C PRO A 65 13.77 -6.79 2.85
N TYR A 66 12.57 -7.04 2.32
CA TYR A 66 12.39 -7.66 1.02
C TYR A 66 12.30 -6.58 -0.04
N THR A 67 13.34 -6.47 -0.87
CA THR A 67 13.39 -5.50 -1.98
C THR A 67 12.21 -5.67 -2.92
N GLU A 68 11.81 -6.91 -3.22
CA GLU A 68 10.62 -7.20 -4.03
C GLU A 68 9.36 -6.56 -3.42
N THR A 69 9.17 -6.70 -2.11
CA THR A 69 8.03 -6.13 -1.41
C THR A 69 8.05 -4.60 -1.39
N ARG A 70 9.22 -3.97 -1.21
CA ARG A 70 9.36 -2.50 -1.33
C ARG A 70 8.93 -2.02 -2.70
N SER A 71 9.52 -2.59 -3.75
CA SER A 71 9.21 -2.24 -5.13
C SER A 71 7.75 -2.52 -5.46
N TYR A 72 7.15 -3.58 -4.89
CA TYR A 72 5.73 -3.87 -5.06
C TYR A 72 4.85 -2.77 -4.46
N VAL A 73 5.08 -2.37 -3.20
CA VAL A 73 4.32 -1.30 -2.54
C VAL A 73 4.41 0.00 -3.34
N GLN A 74 5.62 0.41 -3.73
CA GLN A 74 5.86 1.63 -4.51
C GLN A 74 5.13 1.61 -5.86
N ARG A 75 5.27 0.53 -6.64
CA ARG A 75 4.63 0.41 -7.97
C ARG A 75 3.11 0.35 -7.89
N VAL A 76 2.55 -0.30 -6.87
CA VAL A 76 1.09 -0.38 -6.72
C VAL A 76 0.52 0.97 -6.32
N MET A 77 1.17 1.70 -5.39
CA MET A 77 0.76 3.07 -5.04
C MET A 77 0.83 4.02 -6.24
N GLU A 78 1.92 3.97 -7.02
CA GLU A 78 2.05 4.79 -8.23
C GLU A 78 0.92 4.52 -9.23
N ASN A 79 0.64 3.24 -9.51
CA ASN A 79 -0.46 2.89 -10.41
C ASN A 79 -1.83 3.30 -9.83
N TYR A 80 -2.04 3.10 -8.52
CA TYR A 80 -3.28 3.49 -7.85
C TYR A 80 -3.57 4.98 -8.04
N GLU A 81 -2.59 5.86 -7.81
CA GLU A 81 -2.77 7.31 -8.02
C GLU A 81 -3.11 7.66 -9.47
N VAL A 82 -2.48 7.00 -10.44
CA VAL A 82 -2.78 7.20 -11.86
C VAL A 82 -4.24 6.85 -12.17
N TYR A 83 -4.75 5.73 -11.64
CA TYR A 83 -6.14 5.34 -11.82
C TYR A 83 -7.10 6.26 -11.05
N LYS A 84 -6.78 6.61 -9.80
CA LYS A 84 -7.56 7.55 -8.98
C LYS A 84 -7.73 8.89 -9.69
N MET A 85 -6.65 9.42 -10.27
CA MET A 85 -6.68 10.66 -11.05
C MET A 85 -7.55 10.53 -12.31
N ARG A 86 -7.42 9.44 -13.06
CA ARG A 86 -8.23 9.22 -14.28
C ARG A 86 -9.73 9.10 -14.02
N ILE A 87 -10.10 8.51 -12.88
CA ILE A 87 -11.51 8.25 -12.54
C ILE A 87 -12.13 9.43 -11.81
N SER A 88 -11.45 9.98 -10.81
CA SER A 88 -12.01 10.99 -9.90
C SER A 88 -11.56 12.42 -10.22
N GLY A 89 -10.55 12.60 -11.07
CA GLY A 89 -9.90 13.89 -11.31
C GLY A 89 -9.06 14.40 -10.12
N LYS A 90 -8.80 13.54 -9.13
CA LYS A 90 -8.04 13.86 -7.92
C LYS A 90 -6.88 12.89 -7.72
N TYR A 91 -5.77 13.39 -7.20
CA TYR A 91 -4.64 12.62 -6.70
C TYR A 91 -4.30 13.13 -5.29
N ASP A 92 -3.92 12.24 -4.38
CA ASP A 92 -3.48 12.62 -3.02
C ASP A 92 -2.56 11.53 -2.43
N ILE A 93 -1.41 11.36 -3.08
CA ILE A 93 -0.44 10.34 -2.67
C ILE A 93 -0.05 10.45 -1.18
N VAL A 94 0.03 11.66 -0.63
CA VAL A 94 0.40 11.86 0.78
C VAL A 94 -0.73 11.37 1.69
N GLY A 95 -1.96 11.81 1.43
CA GLY A 95 -3.13 11.36 2.19
C GLY A 95 -3.33 9.84 2.09
N ASP A 96 -3.18 9.28 0.89
CA ASP A 96 -3.36 7.85 0.63
C ASP A 96 -2.26 6.99 1.28
N LEU A 97 -1.01 7.46 1.33
CA LEU A 97 0.07 6.78 2.05
C LEU A 97 -0.12 6.81 3.57
N VAL A 98 -0.52 7.97 4.12
CA VAL A 98 -0.60 8.20 5.56
C VAL A 98 -1.87 7.59 6.16
N ASN A 99 -3.01 7.82 5.50
CA ASN A 99 -4.34 7.47 6.03
C ASN A 99 -4.92 6.21 5.38
N GLY A 100 -4.43 5.82 4.20
CA GLY A 100 -5.00 4.71 3.44
C GLY A 100 -6.38 5.05 2.88
N ARG A 101 -7.28 4.08 2.87
CA ARG A 101 -8.66 4.24 2.39
C ARG A 101 -9.42 5.27 3.22
N SER A 102 -9.68 6.42 2.59
CA SER A 102 -10.59 7.48 3.04
C SER A 102 -12.00 7.34 2.46
#